data_AF-A0A7M3XJH2-F1
#
_entry.id   AF-A0A7M3XJH2-F1
#
_cell.length_a   1.000
_cell.length_b   1.000
_cell.length_c   1.000
_cell.angle_alpha   90.00
_cell.angle_beta   90.00
_cell.angle_gamma   90.00
#
_symmetry.space_group_name_H-M   'P 1'
#
loop_
_entity.id
_entity.type
_entity.pdbx_description
1 polymer ?
#
loop_
_entity_poly.entity_id
_entity_poly.type
_entity_poly.pdbx_seq_one_letter_code
_entity_poly.pdbx_strand_id
1 'polypeptide(L)'
;MGAFNGRDMSDGEFCIVCGASPPLTTDRMCESCLRDRTSLSVMPERIQQDRCSKCGFHEIRGRWSIIDSNELADLRIRASLGVEDRAKQVSVEFAVEEIDDRTSRLHVDVSGIIEGYEF
;
A
#
# COMPACT_ATOMS: atom_id res chain seq x y z
N MET A 1 -25.95 -45.35 11.43
CA MET A 1 -24.50 -45.20 11.68
C MET A 1 -23.86 -44.66 10.40
N GLY A 2 -23.56 -43.37 10.34
CA GLY A 2 -22.86 -42.77 9.20
C GLY A 2 -21.37 -43.07 9.30
N ALA A 3 -20.82 -43.71 8.28
CA ALA A 3 -19.40 -44.01 8.19
C ALA A 3 -18.60 -42.69 8.17
N PHE A 4 -17.82 -42.44 9.23
CA PHE A 4 -16.74 -41.47 9.19
C PHE A 4 -15.68 -42.03 8.23
N ASN A 5 -15.82 -41.71 6.95
CA ASN A 5 -14.74 -41.88 5.99
C ASN A 5 -13.65 -40.88 6.37
N GLY A 6 -12.68 -41.35 7.15
CA GLY A 6 -11.36 -40.73 7.27
C GLY A 6 -10.71 -40.72 5.89
N ARG A 7 -11.04 -39.69 5.11
CA ARG A 7 -10.42 -39.41 3.81
C ARG A 7 -9.11 -38.70 4.06
N ASP A 8 -8.04 -39.32 3.57
CA ASP A 8 -6.75 -38.73 3.23
C ASP A 8 -6.10 -37.82 4.27
N MET A 9 -5.28 -38.43 5.13
CA MET A 9 -4.01 -37.79 5.49
C MET A 9 -3.08 -37.82 4.27
N SER A 10 -3.44 -37.10 3.21
CA SER A 10 -2.45 -36.70 2.23
C SER A 10 -1.66 -35.55 2.85
N ASP A 11 -0.35 -35.60 2.66
CA ASP A 11 0.65 -34.60 3.00
C ASP A 11 0.44 -33.29 2.20
N GLY A 12 -0.82 -32.85 2.14
CA GLY A 12 -1.33 -31.82 1.27
C GLY A 12 -1.20 -30.49 1.97
N GLU A 13 -0.37 -29.62 1.43
CA GLU A 13 -0.29 -28.25 1.91
C GLU A 13 -1.69 -27.61 1.87
N PHE A 14 -2.11 -26.97 2.96
CA PHE A 14 -3.40 -26.29 3.06
C PHE A 14 -3.19 -24.88 3.61
N CYS A 15 -4.14 -23.99 3.31
CA CYS A 15 -4.12 -22.64 3.84
C CYS A 15 -4.24 -22.66 5.37
N ILE A 16 -3.26 -22.11 6.08
CA ILE A 16 -3.25 -22.09 7.55
C ILE A 16 -4.38 -21.26 8.17
N VAL A 17 -5.03 -20.41 7.38
CA VAL A 17 -6.12 -19.52 7.83
C VAL A 17 -7.49 -20.12 7.59
N CYS A 18 -7.75 -20.68 6.40
CA CYS A 18 -9.08 -21.12 5.99
C CYS A 18 -9.18 -22.61 5.63
N GLY A 19 -8.06 -23.35 5.59
CA GLY A 19 -8.04 -24.77 5.22
C GLY A 19 -8.23 -25.05 3.72
N ALA A 20 -8.18 -24.03 2.85
CA ALA A 20 -8.27 -24.20 1.41
C ALA A 20 -7.10 -25.04 0.86
N SER A 21 -7.37 -25.81 -0.19
CA SER A 21 -6.37 -26.57 -0.94
C SER A 21 -5.43 -25.65 -1.75
N PRO A 22 -4.28 -26.14 -2.22
CA PRO A 22 -3.34 -25.36 -3.04
C PRO A 22 -3.99 -24.79 -4.32
N PRO A 23 -3.43 -23.71 -4.92
CA PRO A 23 -2.10 -23.13 -4.68
C PRO A 23 -2.01 -22.25 -3.42
N LEU A 24 -0.86 -22.32 -2.75
CA LEU A 24 -0.55 -21.50 -1.59
C LEU A 24 0.68 -20.65 -1.84
N THR A 25 0.78 -19.56 -1.10
CA THR A 25 1.96 -18.71 -1.05
C THR A 25 3.05 -19.32 -0.16
N THR A 26 4.21 -18.64 -0.06
CA THR A 26 5.33 -19.08 0.79
C THR A 26 4.91 -19.24 2.25
N ASP A 27 3.98 -18.39 2.72
CA ASP A 27 3.42 -18.43 4.08
C ASP A 27 2.29 -19.47 4.25
N ARG A 28 2.13 -20.37 3.26
CA ARG A 28 1.04 -21.36 3.22
C ARG A 28 -0.34 -20.71 3.37
N MET A 29 -0.54 -19.59 2.68
CA MET A 29 -1.83 -18.90 2.61
C MET A 29 -2.39 -19.01 1.19
N CYS A 30 -3.71 -19.12 1.07
CA CYS A 30 -4.36 -18.92 -0.22
C CYS A 30 -4.41 -17.42 -0.57
N GLU A 31 -4.61 -17.11 -1.85
CA GLU A 31 -4.66 -15.73 -2.35
C GLU A 31 -5.62 -14.83 -1.55
N SER A 32 -6.83 -15.31 -1.26
CA SER A 32 -7.82 -14.52 -0.51
C SER A 32 -7.33 -14.16 0.90
N CYS A 33 -6.76 -15.12 1.62
CA CYS A 33 -6.23 -14.87 2.96
C CYS A 33 -4.97 -14.00 2.93
N LEU A 34 -4.16 -14.08 1.87
CA LEU A 34 -3.05 -13.16 1.66
C LEU A 34 -3.58 -11.73 1.48
N ARG A 35 -4.56 -11.52 0.60
CA ARG A 35 -5.14 -10.20 0.29
C ARG A 35 -5.80 -9.55 1.50
N ASP A 36 -6.56 -10.33 2.28
CA ASP A 36 -7.25 -9.81 3.45
C ASP A 36 -6.29 -9.38 4.57
N ARG A 37 -5.08 -9.95 4.61
CA ARG A 37 -4.11 -9.74 5.69
C ARG A 37 -2.94 -8.85 5.29
N THR A 38 -2.71 -8.66 4.00
CA THR A 38 -1.57 -7.92 3.48
C THR A 38 -2.04 -6.57 2.96
N SER A 39 -1.56 -5.51 3.60
CA SER A 39 -1.72 -4.15 3.09
C SER A 39 -0.50 -3.85 2.21
N LEU A 40 -0.72 -3.66 0.90
CA LEU A 40 0.36 -3.34 -0.05
C LEU A 40 1.08 -2.04 0.35
N SER A 41 0.31 -1.05 0.77
CA SER A 41 0.85 0.24 1.18
C SER A 41 0.06 0.86 2.31
N VAL A 42 0.75 1.68 3.10
CA VAL A 42 0.20 2.45 4.20
C VAL A 42 0.54 3.91 3.95
N MET A 43 -0.49 4.75 3.89
CA MET A 43 -0.37 6.20 3.74
C MET A 43 -1.15 6.88 4.87
N PRO A 44 -0.58 7.89 5.57
CA PRO A 44 -1.34 8.70 6.49
C PRO A 44 -2.46 9.47 5.78
N GLU A 45 -3.63 9.62 6.43
CA GLU A 45 -4.76 10.37 5.88
C GLU A 45 -4.47 11.87 5.68
N ARG A 46 -3.51 12.43 6.42
CA ARG A 46 -3.13 13.85 6.34
C ARG A 46 -1.63 14.02 6.47
N ILE A 47 -1.07 14.85 5.61
CA ILE A 47 0.33 15.27 5.63
C ILE A 47 0.36 16.78 5.85
N GLN A 48 1.13 17.24 6.83
CA GLN A 48 1.30 18.67 7.10
C GLN A 48 2.49 19.21 6.30
N GLN A 49 2.30 20.40 5.72
CA GLN A 49 3.32 21.10 4.93
C GLN A 49 3.40 22.55 5.38
N ASP A 50 4.59 22.98 5.80
CA ASP A 50 4.81 24.37 6.18
C ASP A 50 4.94 25.25 4.94
N ARG A 51 4.14 26.31 4.91
CA ARG A 51 4.16 27.33 3.86
C ARG A 51 4.21 28.72 4.49
N CYS A 52 5.13 29.54 4.03
CA CYS A 52 5.26 30.91 4.51
C CYS A 52 4.06 31.75 4.03
N SER A 53 3.33 32.35 4.96
CA SER A 53 2.16 33.19 4.65
C SER A 53 2.49 34.46 3.87
N LYS A 54 3.75 34.93 3.91
CA LYS A 54 4.19 36.18 3.30
C LYS A 54 4.69 36.02 1.86
N CYS A 55 5.52 35.00 1.61
CA CYS A 55 6.15 34.78 0.31
C CYS A 55 5.69 33.51 -0.41
N GLY A 56 4.92 32.63 0.26
CA GLY A 56 4.41 31.39 -0.33
C GLY A 56 5.44 30.27 -0.49
N PHE A 57 6.67 30.45 0.03
CA PHE A 57 7.71 29.41 0.00
C PHE A 57 7.32 28.22 0.87
N HIS A 58 7.76 27.03 0.47
CA HIS A 58 7.54 25.79 1.20
C HIS A 58 8.81 25.38 1.95
N GLU A 59 8.65 24.88 3.17
CA GLU A 59 9.73 24.22 3.90
C GLU A 59 9.91 22.80 3.35
N ILE A 60 11.14 22.48 2.96
CA ILE A 60 11.55 21.16 2.48
C ILE A 60 12.88 20.82 3.14
N ARG A 61 12.86 19.90 4.11
CA ARG A 61 14.07 19.33 4.74
C ARG A 61 15.03 20.40 5.29
N GLY A 62 14.50 21.41 5.98
CA GLY A 62 15.25 22.50 6.61
C GLY A 62 15.57 23.67 5.68
N ARG A 63 15.09 23.67 4.44
CA ARG A 63 15.30 24.76 3.47
C ARG A 63 13.97 25.29 2.96
N TRP A 64 13.93 26.57 2.64
CA TRP A 64 12.75 27.22 2.06
C TRP A 64 12.96 27.41 0.56
N SER A 65 12.06 26.86 -0.24
CA SER A 65 12.12 26.97 -1.70
C SER A 65 10.74 27.14 -2.32
N ILE A 66 10.72 27.67 -3.54
CA ILE A 66 9.56 27.63 -4.41
C ILE A 66 9.59 26.26 -5.11
N ILE A 67 8.45 25.59 -5.13
CA ILE A 67 8.25 24.28 -5.71
C ILE A 67 6.81 24.24 -6.23
N ASP A 68 6.55 23.51 -7.31
CA ASP A 68 5.18 23.33 -7.78
C ASP A 68 4.41 22.33 -6.90
N SER A 69 3.08 22.34 -7.04
CA SER A 69 2.20 21.51 -6.23
C SER A 69 2.35 20.01 -6.49
N ASN A 70 2.66 19.59 -7.72
CA ASN A 70 2.87 18.19 -8.07
C ASN A 70 4.22 17.68 -7.57
N GLU A 71 5.31 18.43 -7.74
CA GLU A 71 6.62 18.07 -7.19
C GLU A 71 6.58 18.00 -5.65
N LEU A 72 5.87 18.95 -5.02
CA LEU A 72 5.65 18.93 -3.58
C LEU A 72 4.85 17.71 -3.13
N ALA A 73 3.79 17.38 -3.86
CA ALA A 73 2.99 16.18 -3.60
C ALA A 73 3.82 14.91 -3.76
N ASP A 74 4.58 14.75 -4.84
CA ASP A 74 5.47 13.59 -5.07
C ASP A 74 6.46 13.43 -3.91
N LEU A 75 7.12 14.52 -3.50
CA LEU A 75 8.07 14.48 -2.37
C LEU A 75 7.41 14.03 -1.07
N ARG A 76 6.17 14.48 -0.81
CA ARG A 76 5.45 14.15 0.42
C ARG A 76 4.87 12.74 0.40
N ILE A 77 4.36 12.30 -0.75
CA ILE A 77 3.92 10.92 -0.98
C ILE A 77 5.10 9.99 -0.76
N ARG A 78 6.24 10.18 -1.44
CA ARG A 78 7.42 9.31 -1.28
C ARG A 78 8.01 9.31 0.13
N ALA A 79 7.92 10.43 0.85
CA ALA A 79 8.42 10.51 2.22
C ALA A 79 7.51 9.83 3.24
N SER A 80 6.22 9.68 2.94
CA SER A 80 5.20 9.20 3.89
C SER A 80 4.65 7.82 3.53
N LEU A 81 4.79 7.40 2.27
CA LEU A 81 4.33 6.12 1.77
C LEU A 81 5.17 4.99 2.38
N GLY A 82 4.54 4.18 3.21
CA GLY A 82 5.05 2.87 3.58
C GLY A 82 4.61 1.85 2.54
N VAL A 83 5.55 1.06 2.02
CA VAL A 83 5.27 -0.05 1.11
C VAL A 83 5.70 -1.34 1.79
N GLU A 84 4.95 -2.42 1.55
CA GLU A 84 5.27 -3.74 2.07
C GLU A 84 6.60 -4.27 1.49
N ASP A 85 7.49 -4.78 2.35
CA ASP A 85 8.88 -5.13 1.98
C ASP A 85 9.00 -6.26 0.94
N ARG A 86 8.00 -7.15 0.83
CA ARG A 86 7.96 -8.26 -0.12
C ARG A 86 7.35 -7.84 -1.46
N ALA A 87 6.76 -6.65 -1.55
CA ALA A 87 6.19 -6.13 -2.77
C ALA A 87 7.29 -5.87 -3.82
N LYS A 88 7.03 -6.36 -5.03
CA LYS A 88 7.89 -6.19 -6.22
C LYS A 88 7.14 -5.38 -7.26
N GLN A 89 7.90 -4.72 -8.14
CA GLN A 89 7.33 -3.91 -9.24
C GLN A 89 6.30 -2.88 -8.76
N VAL A 90 6.59 -2.24 -7.63
CA VAL A 90 5.69 -1.26 -7.04
C VAL A 90 5.64 -0.02 -7.92
N SER A 91 4.44 0.34 -8.34
CA SER A 91 4.16 1.57 -9.08
C SER A 91 3.27 2.47 -8.23
N VAL A 92 3.54 3.78 -8.28
CA VAL A 92 2.81 4.79 -7.53
C VAL A 92 2.38 5.86 -8.51
N GLU A 93 1.08 5.96 -8.68
CA GLU A 93 0.44 7.00 -9.47
C GLU A 93 -0.29 7.95 -8.52
N PHE A 94 -0.32 9.23 -8.84
CA PHE A 94 -1.05 10.19 -8.03
C PHE A 94 -1.61 11.34 -8.85
N ALA A 95 -2.69 11.93 -8.33
CA ALA A 95 -3.28 13.14 -8.84
C ALA A 95 -3.51 14.14 -7.70
N VAL A 96 -3.22 15.41 -7.96
CA VAL A 96 -3.41 16.51 -7.01
C VAL A 96 -4.69 17.25 -7.36
N GLU A 97 -5.61 17.31 -6.40
CA GLU A 97 -6.84 18.10 -6.47
C GLU A 97 -6.70 19.30 -5.52
N GLU A 98 -6.63 20.50 -6.06
CA GLU A 98 -6.58 21.73 -5.26
C GLU A 98 -7.99 22.06 -4.74
N ILE A 99 -8.17 22.03 -3.42
CA ILE A 99 -9.45 22.37 -2.76
C ILE A 99 -9.49 23.87 -2.45
N ASP A 100 -8.40 24.39 -1.88
CA ASP A 100 -8.23 25.80 -1.55
C ASP A 100 -6.76 26.21 -1.60
N ASP A 101 -6.44 27.44 -1.18
CA ASP A 101 -5.10 28.00 -1.24
C ASP A 101 -4.07 27.28 -0.32
N ARG A 102 -4.53 26.47 0.62
CA ARG A 102 -3.73 25.81 1.66
C ARG A 102 -3.97 24.31 1.77
N THR A 103 -4.95 23.79 1.06
CA THR A 103 -5.41 22.42 1.16
C THR A 103 -5.51 21.82 -0.24
N SER A 104 -4.75 20.74 -0.43
CA SER A 104 -4.86 19.89 -1.61
C SER A 104 -5.21 18.48 -1.15
N ARG A 105 -6.08 17.81 -1.90
CA ARG A 105 -6.33 16.38 -1.76
C ARG A 105 -5.42 15.64 -2.72
N LEU A 106 -4.79 14.58 -2.21
CA LEU A 106 -3.96 13.68 -3.00
C LEU A 106 -4.76 12.41 -3.22
N HIS A 107 -5.01 12.09 -4.49
CA HIS A 107 -5.46 10.77 -4.91
C HIS A 107 -4.20 9.97 -5.22
N VAL A 108 -3.98 8.87 -4.51
CA VAL A 108 -2.75 8.07 -4.63
C VAL A 108 -3.17 6.63 -4.88
N ASP A 109 -2.75 6.11 -6.03
CA ASP A 109 -2.94 4.73 -6.44
C ASP A 109 -1.59 4.03 -6.36
N VAL A 110 -1.54 2.95 -5.58
CA VAL A 110 -0.33 2.14 -5.41
C VAL A 110 -0.66 0.76 -5.89
N SER A 111 0.09 0.28 -6.88
CA SER A 111 -0.02 -1.08 -7.37
C SER A 111 1.30 -1.81 -7.23
N GLY A 112 1.24 -3.13 -7.14
CA GLY A 112 2.45 -3.94 -7.00
C GLY A 112 2.16 -5.42 -6.99
N ILE A 113 3.22 -6.22 -6.97
CA ILE A 113 3.13 -7.68 -6.99
C ILE A 113 3.69 -8.23 -5.69
N ILE A 114 2.84 -8.96 -4.95
CA ILE A 114 3.26 -9.70 -3.75
C ILE A 114 3.11 -11.19 -4.03
N GLU A 115 4.21 -11.93 -3.95
CA GLU A 115 4.24 -13.39 -4.15
C GLU A 115 3.59 -13.89 -5.46
N GLY A 116 3.60 -13.06 -6.51
CA GLY A 116 3.02 -13.38 -7.82
C GLY A 116 1.59 -12.92 -8.03
N TYR A 117 0.98 -12.28 -7.02
CA TYR A 117 -0.36 -11.69 -7.11
C TYR A 117 -0.28 -10.17 -7.22
N GLU A 118 -1.07 -9.60 -8.13
CA GLU A 118 -1.18 -8.15 -8.32
C GLU A 118 -2.15 -7.54 -7.30
N PHE A 119 -1.74 -6.44 -6.70
CA PHE A 119 -2.47 -5.65 -5.71
C PHE A 119 -2.69 -4.23 -6.23
#